data_AF-A0A180G9E7-F1
#
_entry.id   AF-A0A180G9E7-F1
#
_cell.length_a   1.000
_cell.length_b   1.000
_cell.length_c   1.000
_cell.angle_alpha   90.00
_cell.angle_beta   90.00
_cell.angle_gamma   90.00
#
_symmetry.space_group_name_H-M   'P 1'
#
loop_
_entity.id
_entity.type
_entity.pdbx_description
1 polymer ?
#
loop_
_entity_poly.entity_id
_entity_poly.type
_entity_poly.pdbx_seq_one_letter_code
_entity_poly.pdbx_strand_id
1 'polypeptide(L)'
;MAAGDPAAFDFEATYKTTSDFPIPYAYGFIDPRRAALPFESRRQDKIAAAFVSNCSPKNNRTTILEKLIDLLPGQIDSFGYCLNNAESDQVVQKFNLNPSIPGQPHHNLSRWEEKMSIIGRYKFTIAFENANEEDYVTEKALSAGSIPIHLGLTAEQFEKFKPSPNSALNVADFKTVEELADKMRQIANDRVSFDSALAWKNQSFPERFDEILGWGKVHEACRIAKFIRKEWRNPHAPNQERYQSLYQRLNQSTS
;
A
#
# COMPACT_ATOMS: atom_id res chain seq x y z
N MET A 1 -0.57 30.63 17.64
CA MET A 1 0.40 29.52 17.77
C MET A 1 0.69 29.04 16.35
N ALA A 2 1.93 29.18 15.88
CA ALA A 2 2.27 28.79 14.52
C ALA A 2 2.24 27.25 14.43
N ALA A 3 1.62 26.71 13.39
CA ALA A 3 1.43 25.27 13.14
C ALA A 3 2.75 24.50 12.84
N GLY A 4 3.90 25.01 13.30
CA GLY A 4 5.23 24.47 13.02
C GLY A 4 6.18 24.44 14.22
N ASP A 5 5.71 24.69 15.45
CA ASP A 5 6.48 24.44 16.66
C ASP A 5 6.22 23.00 17.14
N PRO A 6 7.19 22.07 17.05
CA PRO A 6 7.03 20.70 17.56
C PRO A 6 6.76 20.64 19.07
N ALA A 7 7.04 21.72 19.81
CA ALA A 7 6.73 21.84 21.23
C ALA A 7 5.25 22.21 21.50
N ALA A 8 4.45 22.50 20.47
CA ALA A 8 3.04 22.88 20.63
C ALA A 8 2.11 21.69 20.92
N PHE A 9 2.56 20.44 20.72
CA PHE A 9 1.74 19.24 20.90
C PHE A 9 2.46 18.20 21.74
N ASP A 10 1.77 17.67 22.75
CA ASP A 10 2.30 16.61 23.61
C ASP A 10 2.39 15.24 22.91
N PHE A 11 1.51 14.98 21.94
CA PHE A 11 1.39 13.69 21.24
C PHE A 11 1.17 13.86 19.75
N GLU A 12 1.66 12.90 18.97
CA GLU A 12 1.56 12.85 17.51
C GLU A 12 0.69 11.66 17.06
N ALA A 13 -0.21 11.92 16.11
CA ALA A 13 -1.01 10.90 15.45
C ALA A 13 -0.91 11.08 13.93
N THR A 14 -0.02 10.31 13.29
CA THR A 14 0.24 10.37 11.84
C THR A 14 0.43 8.97 11.27
N TYR A 15 0.66 8.82 9.97
CA TYR A 15 1.00 7.53 9.35
C TYR A 15 2.36 6.97 9.78
N LYS A 16 3.22 7.77 10.42
CA LYS A 16 4.52 7.31 10.88
C LYS A 16 4.37 6.23 11.93
N THR A 17 5.13 5.16 11.76
CA THR A 17 5.13 4.03 12.69
C THR A 17 5.77 4.37 14.05
N THR A 18 6.41 5.53 14.14
CA THR A 18 7.02 6.12 15.34
C THR A 18 6.15 7.18 16.02
N SER A 19 5.00 7.56 15.46
CA SER A 19 4.06 8.45 16.16
C SER A 19 3.45 7.78 17.39
N ASP A 20 2.97 8.55 18.37
CA ASP A 20 2.30 7.98 19.55
C ASP A 20 1.11 7.12 19.19
N PHE A 21 0.34 7.57 18.20
CA PHE A 21 -0.84 6.90 17.68
C PHE A 21 -0.72 6.74 16.16
N PRO A 22 0.00 5.71 15.67
CA PRO A 22 0.15 5.50 14.23
C PRO A 22 -1.21 5.32 13.54
N ILE A 23 -1.37 5.92 12.36
CA ILE A 23 -2.54 5.84 11.48
C ILE A 23 -2.07 5.33 10.12
N PRO A 24 -1.62 4.05 10.03
CA PRO A 24 -1.17 3.50 8.76
C PRO A 24 -2.35 3.37 7.80
N TYR A 25 -2.09 3.42 6.49
CA TYR A 25 -3.08 3.15 5.44
C TYR A 25 -3.38 1.64 5.28
N ALA A 26 -3.31 0.90 6.39
CA ALA A 26 -3.63 -0.53 6.49
C ALA A 26 -5.06 -0.73 6.98
N TYR A 27 -6.03 -0.06 6.35
CA TYR A 27 -7.42 -0.02 6.80
C TYR A 27 -8.00 -1.42 7.03
N GLY A 28 -8.86 -1.57 8.05
CA GLY A 28 -9.44 -2.87 8.43
C GLY A 28 -10.26 -3.60 7.34
N PHE A 29 -10.69 -2.90 6.27
CA PHE A 29 -11.33 -3.52 5.11
C PHE A 29 -10.33 -4.09 4.09
N ILE A 30 -9.03 -3.80 4.22
CA ILE A 30 -7.98 -4.37 3.39
C ILE A 30 -7.66 -5.77 3.94
N ASP A 31 -7.89 -6.77 3.11
CA ASP A 31 -7.49 -8.14 3.39
C ASP A 31 -6.27 -8.54 2.54
N PRO A 32 -5.04 -8.48 3.09
CA PRO A 32 -3.85 -8.92 2.37
C PRO A 32 -3.84 -10.44 2.13
N ARG A 33 -4.65 -11.22 2.85
CA ARG A 33 -4.81 -12.67 2.67
C ARG A 33 -5.78 -13.02 1.55
N ARG A 34 -6.50 -12.04 0.98
CA ARG A 34 -7.44 -12.29 -0.13
C ARG A 34 -6.74 -13.11 -1.21
N ALA A 35 -7.40 -14.22 -1.58
CA ALA A 35 -6.87 -15.17 -2.54
C ALA A 35 -6.52 -14.47 -3.85
N ALA A 36 -5.30 -14.70 -4.31
CA ALA A 36 -4.78 -14.17 -5.56
C ALA A 36 -5.22 -15.07 -6.72
N LEU A 37 -5.46 -14.47 -7.89
CA LEU A 37 -5.66 -15.26 -9.11
C LEU A 37 -4.37 -16.03 -9.45
N PRO A 38 -4.47 -17.30 -9.90
CA PRO A 38 -3.33 -18.04 -10.45
C PRO A 38 -2.70 -17.31 -11.64
N PHE A 39 -1.42 -17.59 -11.89
CA PHE A 39 -0.65 -16.97 -12.97
C PHE A 39 -1.34 -17.01 -14.35
N GLU A 40 -1.97 -18.13 -14.72
CA GLU A 40 -2.63 -18.32 -16.01
C GLU A 40 -3.95 -17.56 -16.12
N SER A 41 -4.58 -17.27 -14.98
CA SER A 41 -5.84 -16.51 -14.90
C SER A 41 -5.61 -14.99 -14.96
N ARG A 42 -4.35 -14.56 -15.00
CA ARG A 42 -3.94 -13.17 -15.18
C ARG A 42 -3.73 -12.86 -16.64
N ARG A 43 -3.69 -11.56 -16.94
CA ARG A 43 -3.33 -11.05 -18.26
C ARG A 43 -1.93 -11.53 -18.64
N GLN A 44 -1.85 -12.03 -19.86
CA GLN A 44 -0.58 -12.41 -20.49
C GLN A 44 -0.12 -11.35 -21.50
N ASP A 45 -1.05 -10.52 -21.99
CA ASP A 45 -0.78 -9.43 -22.92
C ASP A 45 -0.25 -8.17 -22.22
N LYS A 46 -0.62 -7.96 -20.95
CA LYS A 46 -0.22 -6.81 -20.13
C LYS A 46 0.13 -7.24 -18.73
N ILE A 47 1.27 -6.77 -18.22
CA ILE A 47 1.86 -7.28 -16.98
C ILE A 47 1.59 -6.37 -15.79
N ALA A 48 1.36 -5.06 -15.99
CA ALA A 48 1.19 -4.11 -14.90
C ALA A 48 0.00 -3.15 -15.13
N ALA A 49 -0.63 -2.75 -14.03
CA ALA A 49 -1.64 -1.69 -14.00
C ALA A 49 -1.21 -0.56 -13.05
N ALA A 50 -1.43 0.69 -13.46
CA ALA A 50 -1.29 1.89 -12.65
C ALA A 50 -2.64 2.58 -12.53
N PHE A 51 -3.00 3.06 -11.33
CA PHE A 51 -4.19 3.88 -11.10
C PHE A 51 -3.77 5.21 -10.48
N VAL A 52 -3.59 6.23 -11.32
CA VAL A 52 -2.98 7.51 -10.92
C VAL A 52 -3.79 8.69 -11.42
N SER A 53 -4.33 9.48 -10.49
CA SER A 53 -5.14 10.67 -10.80
C SER A 53 -4.51 11.99 -10.34
N ASN A 54 -3.52 11.95 -9.45
CA ASN A 54 -2.72 13.12 -9.13
C ASN A 54 -1.53 13.13 -10.12
N CYS A 55 -1.41 14.14 -10.98
CA CYS A 55 -0.31 14.20 -11.97
C CYS A 55 0.83 15.16 -11.57
N SER A 56 0.75 15.72 -10.37
CA SER A 56 1.74 16.64 -9.80
C SER A 56 2.34 16.04 -8.50
N PRO A 57 3.07 14.91 -8.60
CA PRO A 57 3.78 14.37 -7.45
C PRO A 57 4.89 15.31 -6.97
N LYS A 58 5.27 15.19 -5.69
CA LYS A 58 6.46 15.79 -5.09
C LYS A 58 7.74 14.96 -5.33
N ASN A 59 7.66 13.90 -6.13
CA ASN A 59 8.76 13.03 -6.51
C ASN A 59 8.70 12.70 -8.01
N ASN A 60 9.63 11.88 -8.50
CA ASN A 60 9.75 11.53 -9.92
C ASN A 60 8.73 10.47 -10.40
N ARG A 61 7.61 10.27 -9.71
CA ARG A 61 6.63 9.21 -10.02
C ARG A 61 6.19 9.21 -11.49
N THR A 62 5.80 10.36 -12.03
CA THR A 62 5.28 10.45 -13.41
C THR A 62 6.37 10.07 -14.41
N THR A 63 7.57 10.63 -14.28
CA THR A 63 8.72 10.35 -15.15
C THR A 63 9.16 8.88 -15.08
N ILE A 64 9.18 8.26 -13.90
CA ILE A 64 9.55 6.85 -13.75
C ILE A 64 8.49 5.96 -14.39
N LEU A 65 7.20 6.28 -14.23
CA LEU A 65 6.11 5.52 -14.86
C LEU A 65 6.13 5.65 -16.39
N GLU A 66 6.35 6.85 -16.92
CA GLU A 66 6.55 7.09 -18.36
C GLU A 66 7.70 6.23 -18.89
N LYS A 67 8.87 6.28 -18.24
CA LYS A 67 10.03 5.50 -18.64
C LYS A 67 9.77 3.98 -18.58
N LEU A 68 9.03 3.49 -17.59
CA LEU A 68 8.62 2.08 -17.53
C LEU A 68 7.70 1.69 -18.69
N ILE A 69 6.75 2.57 -19.07
CA ILE A 69 5.87 2.34 -20.22
C ILE A 69 6.68 2.25 -21.51
N ASP A 70 7.67 3.14 -21.70
CA ASP A 70 8.54 3.13 -22.88
C ASP A 70 9.41 1.86 -22.97
N LEU A 71 9.94 1.39 -21.83
CA LEU A 71 10.77 0.18 -21.76
C LEU A 71 9.97 -1.13 -21.90
N LEU A 72 8.66 -1.08 -21.62
CA LEU A 72 7.73 -2.21 -21.66
C LEU A 72 6.55 -1.89 -22.59
N PRO A 73 6.81 -1.65 -23.89
CA PRO A 73 5.82 -1.12 -24.81
C PRO A 73 4.60 -2.03 -24.90
N GLY A 74 3.42 -1.44 -24.69
CA GLY A 74 2.13 -2.14 -24.72
C GLY A 74 1.80 -2.99 -23.49
N GLN A 75 2.73 -3.18 -22.55
CA GLN A 75 2.55 -4.10 -21.42
C GLN A 75 2.05 -3.46 -20.12
N ILE A 76 2.00 -2.12 -20.03
CA ILE A 76 1.54 -1.39 -18.85
C ILE A 76 0.30 -0.56 -19.20
N ASP A 77 -0.79 -0.78 -18.47
CA ASP A 77 -1.98 0.07 -18.50
C ASP A 77 -1.91 1.12 -17.39
N SER A 78 -2.16 2.38 -17.73
CA SER A 78 -2.30 3.49 -16.80
C SER A 78 -3.73 4.02 -16.90
N PHE A 79 -4.47 3.85 -15.81
CA PHE A 79 -5.82 4.34 -15.59
C PHE A 79 -5.80 5.61 -14.74
N GLY A 80 -6.85 6.41 -14.83
CA GLY A 80 -7.00 7.67 -14.10
C GLY A 80 -6.69 8.86 -15.00
N TYR A 81 -6.18 9.96 -14.43
CA TYR A 81 -5.93 11.17 -15.22
C TYR A 81 -4.50 11.24 -15.78
N CYS A 82 -3.56 10.49 -15.22
CA CYS A 82 -2.16 10.59 -15.60
C CYS A 82 -1.78 9.50 -16.58
N LEU A 83 -1.17 9.90 -17.71
CA LEU A 83 -0.82 9.09 -18.88
C LEU A 83 -2.03 8.47 -19.61
N ASN A 84 -3.03 8.01 -18.87
CA ASN A 84 -4.36 7.57 -19.30
C ASN A 84 -4.36 6.84 -20.65
N ASN A 85 -3.62 5.73 -20.73
CA ASN A 85 -3.48 4.94 -21.96
C ASN A 85 -4.44 3.73 -22.01
N ALA A 86 -5.31 3.58 -21.00
CA ALA A 86 -6.26 2.50 -20.89
C ALA A 86 -7.54 2.95 -20.15
N GLU A 87 -8.69 2.42 -20.57
CA GLU A 87 -9.99 2.74 -20.01
C GLU A 87 -10.52 1.60 -19.15
N SER A 88 -10.93 1.90 -17.91
CA SER A 88 -11.32 0.87 -16.93
C SER A 88 -12.57 0.11 -17.35
N ASP A 89 -13.58 0.81 -17.88
CA ASP A 89 -14.84 0.22 -18.39
C ASP A 89 -14.59 -0.86 -19.44
N GLN A 90 -13.63 -0.64 -20.34
CA GLN A 90 -13.27 -1.61 -21.37
C GLN A 90 -12.68 -2.89 -20.76
N VAL A 91 -11.87 -2.75 -19.70
CA VAL A 91 -11.28 -3.89 -19.00
C VAL A 91 -12.33 -4.64 -18.19
N VAL A 92 -13.24 -3.93 -17.52
CA VAL A 92 -14.38 -4.53 -16.79
C VAL A 92 -15.23 -5.37 -17.74
N GLN A 93 -15.57 -4.83 -18.91
CA GLN A 93 -16.36 -5.53 -19.92
C GLN A 93 -15.59 -6.73 -20.51
N LYS A 94 -14.33 -6.53 -20.94
CA LYS A 94 -13.49 -7.57 -21.55
C LYS A 94 -13.35 -8.82 -20.67
N PHE A 95 -13.21 -8.63 -19.36
CA PHE A 95 -13.03 -9.74 -18.41
C PHE A 95 -14.28 -10.09 -17.62
N ASN A 96 -15.43 -9.51 -17.97
CA ASN A 96 -16.70 -9.69 -17.27
C ASN A 96 -16.56 -9.56 -15.74
N LEU A 97 -15.94 -8.47 -15.29
CA LEU A 97 -15.60 -8.27 -13.86
C LEU A 97 -16.79 -7.86 -12.99
N ASN A 98 -17.95 -7.56 -13.60
CA ASN A 98 -19.21 -7.29 -12.90
C ASN A 98 -20.38 -8.08 -13.54
N PRO A 99 -20.36 -9.43 -13.45
CA PRO A 99 -21.34 -10.26 -14.13
C PRO A 99 -22.74 -10.08 -13.52
N SER A 100 -23.77 -10.03 -14.37
CA SER A 100 -25.16 -10.11 -13.92
C SER A 100 -25.49 -11.49 -13.40
N ILE A 101 -25.98 -11.56 -12.15
CA ILE A 101 -26.40 -12.79 -11.50
C ILE A 101 -27.92 -12.95 -11.67
N PRO A 102 -28.41 -14.06 -12.27
CA PRO A 102 -29.85 -14.28 -12.43
C PRO A 102 -30.59 -14.21 -11.09
N GLY A 103 -31.71 -13.47 -11.08
CA GLY A 103 -32.55 -13.29 -9.89
C GLY A 103 -32.01 -12.29 -8.87
N GLN A 104 -30.91 -11.58 -9.15
CA GLN A 104 -30.39 -10.51 -8.31
C GLN A 104 -30.36 -9.17 -9.06
N PRO A 105 -30.63 -8.03 -8.39
CA PRO A 105 -30.41 -6.72 -8.97
C PRO A 105 -28.95 -6.56 -9.40
N HIS A 106 -28.72 -6.00 -10.59
CA HIS A 106 -27.36 -5.66 -11.02
C HIS A 106 -26.94 -4.37 -10.31
N HIS A 107 -25.84 -4.44 -9.57
CA HIS A 107 -25.27 -3.31 -8.86
C HIS A 107 -24.02 -2.83 -9.59
N ASN A 108 -23.85 -1.51 -9.70
CA ASN A 108 -22.62 -0.94 -10.20
C ASN A 108 -21.50 -1.14 -9.16
N LEU A 109 -20.31 -1.48 -9.64
CA LEU A 109 -19.13 -1.54 -8.78
C LEU A 109 -18.84 -0.14 -8.21
N SER A 110 -18.45 -0.09 -6.94
CA SER A 110 -17.76 1.09 -6.42
C SER A 110 -16.42 1.27 -7.11
N ARG A 111 -15.87 2.49 -7.09
CA ARG A 111 -14.52 2.77 -7.63
C ARG A 111 -13.44 1.86 -7.03
N TRP A 112 -13.58 1.49 -5.76
CA TRP A 112 -12.66 0.58 -5.09
C TRP A 112 -12.77 -0.84 -5.63
N GLU A 113 -13.99 -1.38 -5.74
CA GLU A 113 -14.23 -2.73 -6.25
C GLU A 113 -13.77 -2.88 -7.70
N GLU A 114 -14.05 -1.88 -8.54
CA GLU A 114 -13.56 -1.83 -9.92
C GLU A 114 -12.03 -1.85 -9.96
N LYS A 115 -11.38 -0.91 -9.24
CA LYS A 115 -9.91 -0.83 -9.16
C LYS A 115 -9.30 -2.15 -8.71
N MET A 116 -9.79 -2.74 -7.62
CA MET A 116 -9.26 -3.99 -7.08
C MET A 116 -9.49 -5.17 -8.04
N SER A 117 -10.64 -5.24 -8.70
CA SER A 117 -10.96 -6.30 -9.66
C SER A 117 -10.10 -6.21 -10.92
N ILE A 118 -9.84 -4.99 -11.41
CA ILE A 118 -8.93 -4.75 -12.53
C ILE A 118 -7.50 -5.11 -12.14
N ILE A 119 -6.97 -4.55 -11.04
CA ILE A 119 -5.59 -4.80 -10.60
C ILE A 119 -5.34 -6.30 -10.40
N GLY A 120 -6.31 -7.04 -9.87
CA GLY A 120 -6.20 -8.49 -9.67
C GLY A 120 -5.92 -9.29 -10.95
N ARG A 121 -6.22 -8.72 -12.13
CA ARG A 121 -5.91 -9.33 -13.43
C ARG A 121 -4.47 -9.13 -13.89
N TYR A 122 -3.70 -8.22 -13.30
CA TYR A 122 -2.31 -7.95 -13.68
C TYR A 122 -1.35 -8.68 -12.76
N LYS A 123 -0.12 -8.92 -13.23
CA LYS A 123 0.93 -9.52 -12.39
C LYS A 123 1.48 -8.49 -11.42
N PHE A 124 1.57 -7.23 -11.85
CA PHE A 124 2.05 -6.11 -11.06
C PHE A 124 1.01 -5.00 -10.88
N THR A 125 1.10 -4.30 -9.76
CA THR A 125 0.45 -3.00 -9.55
C THR A 125 1.51 -1.93 -9.35
N ILE A 126 1.40 -0.82 -10.07
CA ILE A 126 2.24 0.35 -9.84
C ILE A 126 1.72 1.06 -8.58
N ALA A 127 2.41 0.83 -7.46
CA ALA A 127 2.09 1.36 -6.15
C ALA A 127 2.99 2.56 -5.80
N PHE A 128 3.15 3.48 -6.75
CA PHE A 128 4.00 4.64 -6.57
C PHE A 128 3.31 5.72 -5.74
N GLU A 129 3.95 6.10 -4.64
CA GLU A 129 3.53 7.23 -3.83
C GLU A 129 3.85 8.55 -4.51
N ASN A 130 3.08 9.57 -4.16
CA ASN A 130 3.24 10.91 -4.73
C ASN A 130 4.30 11.75 -4.01
N ALA A 131 4.94 11.25 -2.96
CA ALA A 131 6.02 11.90 -2.24
C ALA A 131 6.94 10.84 -1.61
N ASN A 132 8.19 11.22 -1.34
CA ASN A 132 9.14 10.37 -0.63
C ASN A 132 9.15 10.76 0.84
N GLU A 133 8.15 10.30 1.58
CA GLU A 133 7.96 10.64 3.00
C GLU A 133 8.13 9.37 3.83
N GLU A 134 8.82 9.49 4.97
CA GLU A 134 9.03 8.37 5.89
C GLU A 134 7.71 7.70 6.28
N ASP A 135 7.63 6.38 6.15
CA ASP A 135 6.45 5.57 6.48
C ASP A 135 5.17 5.90 5.70
N TYR A 136 5.27 6.72 4.64
CA TYR A 136 4.17 6.96 3.74
C TYR A 136 4.02 5.78 2.77
N VAL A 137 3.28 4.75 3.22
CA VAL A 137 2.90 3.58 2.41
C VAL A 137 1.39 3.44 2.46
N THR A 138 0.75 3.53 1.30
CA THR A 138 -0.71 3.59 1.16
C THR A 138 -1.34 2.24 0.79
N GLU A 139 -2.66 2.20 0.65
CA GLU A 139 -3.47 1.00 0.33
C GLU A 139 -3.11 0.30 -1.00
N LYS A 140 -2.25 0.94 -1.81
CA LYS A 140 -1.85 0.54 -3.16
C LYS A 140 -1.00 -0.73 -3.20
N ALA A 141 -0.45 -1.16 -2.06
CA ALA A 141 0.58 -2.19 -2.05
C ALA A 141 0.05 -3.65 -2.06
N LEU A 142 -0.99 -4.04 -1.30
CA LEU A 142 -1.17 -5.48 -0.96
C LEU A 142 -2.57 -6.08 -1.12
N SER A 143 -3.53 -5.33 -1.70
CA SER A 143 -4.96 -5.66 -1.57
C SER A 143 -5.54 -6.55 -2.69
N ALA A 144 -4.92 -6.59 -3.87
CA ALA A 144 -5.50 -7.21 -5.06
C ALA A 144 -4.78 -8.49 -5.54
N GLY A 145 -3.76 -8.94 -4.80
CA GLY A 145 -2.97 -10.12 -5.15
C GLY A 145 -2.06 -9.96 -6.37
N SER A 146 -1.89 -8.74 -6.90
CA SER A 146 -0.78 -8.35 -7.78
C SER A 146 0.47 -8.01 -6.94
N ILE A 147 1.66 -8.17 -7.51
CA ILE A 147 2.92 -7.78 -6.87
C ILE A 147 3.07 -6.25 -6.96
N PRO A 148 3.14 -5.51 -5.84
CA PRO A 148 3.36 -4.07 -5.87
C PRO A 148 4.76 -3.70 -6.34
N ILE A 149 4.83 -2.61 -7.09
CA ILE A 149 6.05 -1.90 -7.41
C ILE A 149 5.98 -0.56 -6.68
N HIS A 150 6.79 -0.42 -5.63
CA HIS A 150 6.79 0.71 -4.71
C HIS A 150 7.76 1.80 -5.16
N LEU A 151 7.36 3.05 -4.95
CA LEU A 151 8.22 4.23 -5.02
C LEU A 151 7.79 5.14 -3.87
N GLY A 152 8.72 5.57 -3.03
CA GLY A 152 8.45 6.49 -1.92
C GLY A 152 9.40 6.34 -0.75
N LEU A 153 9.89 5.12 -0.52
CA LEU A 153 10.78 4.80 0.60
C LEU A 153 12.11 4.23 0.11
N THR A 154 13.17 4.38 0.92
CA THR A 154 14.41 3.64 0.71
C THR A 154 14.19 2.13 0.85
N ALA A 155 15.14 1.32 0.38
CA ALA A 155 15.13 -0.12 0.54
C ALA A 155 14.91 -0.54 2.01
N GLU A 156 15.69 0.06 2.91
CA GLU A 156 15.63 -0.21 4.35
C GLU A 156 14.29 0.19 4.98
N GLN A 157 13.80 1.39 4.67
CA GLN A 157 12.54 1.89 5.24
C GLN A 157 11.33 1.06 4.79
N PHE A 158 11.37 0.55 3.55
CA PHE A 158 10.27 -0.21 2.99
C PHE A 158 10.17 -1.64 3.54
N GLU A 159 11.27 -2.20 4.07
CA GLU A 159 11.32 -3.61 4.48
C GLU A 159 10.20 -3.99 5.46
N LYS A 160 9.93 -3.14 6.45
CA LYS A 160 8.87 -3.37 7.45
C LYS A 160 7.45 -3.41 6.89
N PHE A 161 7.25 -2.89 5.67
CA PHE A 161 5.95 -2.89 4.98
C PHE A 161 5.77 -4.09 4.04
N LYS A 162 6.75 -5.01 4.00
CA LYS A 162 6.67 -6.23 3.20
C LYS A 162 6.26 -7.44 4.05
N PRO A 163 5.26 -8.23 3.62
CA PRO A 163 4.97 -9.52 4.24
C PRO A 163 6.03 -10.59 3.96
N SER A 164 6.89 -10.40 2.95
CA SER A 164 8.10 -11.21 2.73
C SER A 164 9.11 -10.43 1.86
N PRO A 165 10.41 -10.78 1.84
CA PRO A 165 11.40 -10.02 1.07
C PRO A 165 11.06 -9.84 -0.42
N ASN A 166 10.42 -10.85 -1.03
CA ASN A 166 10.05 -10.87 -2.46
C ASN A 166 8.60 -10.45 -2.75
N SER A 167 7.82 -10.02 -1.75
CA SER A 167 6.40 -9.70 -1.94
C SER A 167 6.15 -8.42 -2.73
N ALA A 168 7.19 -7.62 -2.96
CA ALA A 168 7.15 -6.32 -3.59
C ALA A 168 8.49 -6.02 -4.27
N LEU A 169 8.48 -5.18 -5.29
CA LEU A 169 9.70 -4.55 -5.82
C LEU A 169 9.73 -3.11 -5.35
N ASN A 170 10.84 -2.61 -4.80
CA ASN A 170 11.02 -1.19 -4.53
C ASN A 170 11.91 -0.58 -5.61
N VAL A 171 11.49 0.54 -6.21
CA VAL A 171 12.31 1.28 -7.18
C VAL A 171 13.68 1.62 -6.60
N ALA A 172 13.77 1.88 -5.29
CA ALA A 172 15.02 2.18 -4.59
C ALA A 172 16.02 0.99 -4.55
N ASP A 173 15.59 -0.24 -4.87
CA ASP A 173 16.47 -1.42 -4.92
C ASP A 173 17.26 -1.51 -6.23
N PHE A 174 16.93 -0.69 -7.23
CA PHE A 174 17.50 -0.74 -8.58
C PHE A 174 18.34 0.50 -8.88
N LYS A 175 19.44 0.34 -9.60
CA LYS A 175 20.28 1.47 -10.01
C LYS A 175 19.63 2.28 -11.13
N THR A 176 18.82 1.62 -11.95
CA THR A 176 18.16 2.21 -13.12
C THR A 176 16.73 1.68 -13.27
N VAL A 177 15.90 2.42 -14.01
CA VAL A 177 14.53 1.99 -14.34
C VAL A 177 14.54 0.80 -15.31
N GLU A 178 15.59 0.69 -16.11
CA GLU A 178 15.88 -0.44 -17.01
C GLU A 178 16.05 -1.75 -16.23
N GLU A 179 16.85 -1.74 -15.15
CA GLU A 179 17.01 -2.93 -14.29
C GLU A 179 15.68 -3.35 -13.65
N LEU A 180 14.86 -2.37 -13.24
CA LEU A 180 13.50 -2.65 -12.74
C LEU A 180 12.61 -3.26 -13.84
N ALA A 181 12.60 -2.69 -15.05
CA ALA A 181 11.82 -3.20 -16.18
C ALA A 181 12.22 -4.63 -16.55
N ASP A 182 13.53 -4.93 -16.53
CA ASP A 182 14.04 -6.27 -16.78
C ASP A 182 13.62 -7.25 -15.68
N LYS A 183 13.65 -6.82 -14.42
CA LYS A 183 13.17 -7.65 -13.30
C LYS A 183 11.66 -7.93 -13.40
N MET A 184 10.87 -6.93 -13.76
CA MET A 184 9.43 -7.10 -14.02
C MET A 184 9.19 -8.11 -15.14
N ARG A 185 9.94 -8.00 -16.25
CA ARG A 185 9.84 -8.91 -17.39
C ARG A 185 10.23 -10.34 -17.01
N GLN A 186 11.29 -10.52 -16.22
CA GLN A 186 11.73 -11.83 -15.71
C GLN A 186 10.61 -12.51 -14.92
N ILE A 187 10.09 -11.83 -13.89
CA ILE A 187 9.02 -12.38 -13.04
C ILE A 187 7.73 -12.59 -13.83
N ALA A 188 7.39 -11.69 -14.76
CA ALA A 188 6.18 -11.83 -15.57
C ALA A 188 6.19 -13.07 -16.48
N ASN A 189 7.37 -13.54 -16.87
CA ASN A 189 7.54 -14.68 -17.77
C ASN A 189 7.95 -15.98 -17.05
N ASP A 190 8.16 -15.93 -15.74
CA ASP A 190 8.49 -17.10 -14.93
C ASP A 190 7.43 -17.35 -13.85
N ARG A 191 6.69 -18.44 -14.04
CA ARG A 191 5.65 -18.89 -13.11
C ARG A 191 6.21 -19.07 -11.69
N VAL A 192 7.40 -19.63 -11.57
CA VAL A 192 8.00 -19.96 -10.27
C VAL A 192 8.35 -18.68 -9.51
N SER A 193 8.99 -17.72 -10.16
CA SER A 193 9.28 -16.39 -9.58
C SER A 193 8.00 -15.65 -9.18
N PHE A 194 6.96 -15.68 -10.02
CA PHE A 194 5.68 -15.03 -9.72
C PHE A 194 5.00 -15.66 -8.49
N ASP A 195 4.87 -16.98 -8.46
CA ASP A 195 4.22 -17.68 -7.34
C ASP A 195 5.01 -17.49 -6.04
N SER A 196 6.34 -17.50 -6.11
CA SER A 196 7.22 -17.23 -4.97
C SER A 196 6.95 -15.85 -4.35
N ALA A 197 6.72 -14.83 -5.18
CA ALA A 197 6.38 -13.48 -4.71
C ALA A 197 5.00 -13.37 -4.03
N LEU A 198 4.12 -14.37 -4.19
CA LEU A 198 2.80 -14.42 -3.56
C LEU A 198 2.66 -15.52 -2.49
N ALA A 199 3.68 -16.35 -2.29
CA ALA A 199 3.67 -17.47 -1.34
C ALA A 199 3.38 -17.03 0.10
N TRP A 200 3.78 -15.81 0.47
CA TRP A 200 3.54 -15.20 1.78
C TRP A 200 2.05 -15.15 2.19
N LYS A 201 1.11 -15.17 1.23
CA LYS A 201 -0.34 -15.18 1.51
C LYS A 201 -0.76 -16.38 2.36
N ASN A 202 -0.02 -17.49 2.28
CA ASN A 202 -0.27 -18.72 3.03
C ASN A 202 0.71 -18.93 4.19
N GLN A 203 1.51 -17.92 4.56
CA GLN A 203 2.53 -18.01 5.61
C GLN A 203 2.21 -17.07 6.77
N SER A 204 2.90 -17.20 7.91
CA SER A 204 2.84 -16.19 8.98
C SER A 204 3.48 -14.88 8.52
N PHE A 205 2.94 -13.75 8.97
CA PHE A 205 3.55 -12.46 8.71
C PHE A 205 4.74 -12.20 9.64
N PRO A 206 5.77 -11.46 9.19
CA PRO A 206 6.76 -10.89 10.08
C PRO A 206 6.08 -10.04 11.17
N GLU A 207 6.59 -10.08 12.39
CA GLU A 207 6.02 -9.37 13.55
C GLU A 207 5.77 -7.89 13.25
N ARG A 208 6.75 -7.22 12.62
CA ARG A 208 6.64 -5.79 12.32
C ARG A 208 5.53 -5.48 11.31
N PHE A 209 5.36 -6.33 10.31
CA PHE A 209 4.30 -6.17 9.32
C PHE A 209 2.92 -6.43 9.96
N ASP A 210 2.81 -7.48 10.79
CA ASP A 210 1.56 -7.80 11.49
C ASP A 210 1.16 -6.71 12.49
N GLU A 211 2.12 -6.10 13.19
CA GLU A 211 1.88 -4.95 14.08
C GLU A 211 1.29 -3.75 13.33
N ILE A 212 1.85 -3.40 12.15
CA ILE A 212 1.35 -2.30 11.31
C ILE A 212 -0.09 -2.58 10.85
N LEU A 213 -0.38 -3.81 10.42
CA LEU A 213 -1.75 -4.21 10.10
C LEU A 213 -2.67 -4.14 11.32
N GLY A 214 -2.17 -4.55 12.49
CA GLY A 214 -2.90 -4.48 13.76
C GLY A 214 -3.32 -3.07 14.13
N TRP A 215 -2.46 -2.08 13.90
CA TRP A 215 -2.81 -0.67 14.10
C TRP A 215 -3.92 -0.22 13.14
N GLY A 216 -3.88 -0.62 11.87
CA GLY A 216 -4.92 -0.22 10.91
C GLY A 216 -6.31 -0.85 11.14
N LYS A 217 -6.40 -1.93 11.95
CA LYS A 217 -7.66 -2.58 12.34
C LYS A 217 -8.42 -1.84 13.46
N VAL A 218 -7.73 -1.01 14.22
CA VAL A 218 -8.31 -0.27 15.35
C VAL A 218 -8.36 1.21 14.98
N HIS A 219 -9.43 1.92 15.35
CA HIS A 219 -9.49 3.37 15.16
C HIS A 219 -8.50 4.08 16.12
N GLU A 220 -7.85 5.15 15.69
CA GLU A 220 -6.87 5.89 16.50
C GLU A 220 -7.48 6.43 17.81
N ALA A 221 -8.73 6.91 17.76
CA ALA A 221 -9.50 7.28 18.95
C ALA A 221 -9.58 6.15 19.99
N CYS A 222 -9.73 4.89 19.57
CA CYS A 222 -9.73 3.75 20.50
C CYS A 222 -8.34 3.48 21.08
N ARG A 223 -7.26 3.65 20.30
CA ARG A 223 -5.89 3.57 20.82
C ARG A 223 -5.60 4.68 21.84
N ILE A 224 -6.05 5.89 21.57
CA ILE A 224 -5.95 7.03 22.50
C ILE A 224 -6.71 6.72 23.81
N ALA A 225 -7.92 6.19 23.73
CA ALA A 225 -8.68 5.79 24.93
C ALA A 225 -7.96 4.71 25.75
N LYS A 226 -7.41 3.67 25.08
CA LYS A 226 -6.59 2.64 25.74
C LYS A 226 -5.31 3.20 26.37
N PHE A 227 -4.67 4.17 25.70
CA PHE A 227 -3.53 4.88 26.25
C PHE A 227 -3.90 5.64 27.53
N ILE A 228 -5.00 6.38 27.56
CA ILE A 228 -5.47 7.08 28.78
C ILE A 228 -5.67 6.08 29.93
N ARG A 229 -6.16 4.87 29.63
CA ARG A 229 -6.35 3.76 30.58
C ARG A 229 -5.07 2.98 30.94
N LYS A 230 -3.90 3.38 30.40
CA LYS A 230 -2.61 2.68 30.58
C LYS A 230 -2.58 1.26 30.01
N GLU A 231 -3.46 0.96 29.06
CA GLU A 231 -3.60 -0.37 28.42
C GLU A 231 -2.89 -0.46 27.06
N TRP A 232 -2.37 0.65 26.54
CA TRP A 232 -1.70 0.68 25.24
C TRP A 232 -0.66 1.80 25.15
N ARG A 233 0.48 1.51 24.50
CA ARG A 233 1.52 2.48 24.11
C ARG A 233 2.17 1.98 22.81
N ASN A 234 2.61 2.88 21.94
CA ASN A 234 3.47 2.50 20.83
C ASN A 234 4.92 2.36 21.34
N PRO A 235 5.54 1.16 21.30
CA PRO A 235 6.93 0.99 21.76
C PRO A 235 7.95 1.71 20.86
N HIS A 236 7.57 2.07 19.63
CA HIS A 236 8.44 2.72 18.66
C HIS A 236 8.42 4.26 18.76
N ALA A 237 7.65 4.84 19.67
CA ALA A 237 7.60 6.28 19.84
C ALA A 237 8.85 6.81 20.58
N PRO A 238 9.49 7.90 20.10
CA PRO A 238 10.81 8.32 20.57
C PRO A 238 10.82 8.84 22.02
N ASN A 239 9.75 9.52 22.44
CA ASN A 239 9.71 10.22 23.72
C ASN A 239 8.83 9.48 24.76
N GLN A 240 9.15 8.23 25.08
CA GLN A 240 8.37 7.39 26.01
C GLN A 240 8.18 8.02 27.40
N GLU A 241 9.14 8.82 27.87
CA GLU A 241 9.12 9.45 29.20
C GLU A 241 7.95 10.41 29.37
N ARG A 242 7.49 11.05 28.29
CA ARG A 242 6.34 11.99 28.33
C ARG A 242 5.05 11.31 28.78
N TYR A 243 4.91 10.01 28.54
CA TYR A 243 3.77 9.23 29.02
C TYR A 243 3.69 9.25 30.54
N GLN A 244 4.82 9.03 31.23
CA GLN A 244 4.85 9.02 32.69
C GLN A 244 4.54 10.41 33.26
N SER A 245 5.11 11.45 32.66
CA SER A 245 4.83 12.84 33.02
C SER A 245 3.34 13.17 32.89
N LEU A 246 2.67 12.73 31.80
CA LEU A 246 1.23 12.91 31.64
C LEU A 246 0.44 12.19 32.74
N TYR A 247 0.71 10.91 33.02
CA TYR A 247 -0.05 10.17 34.03
C TYR A 247 0.12 10.74 35.44
N GLN A 248 1.30 11.30 35.75
CA GLN A 248 1.50 12.02 37.00
C GLN A 248 0.58 13.25 37.08
N ARG A 249 0.49 14.05 36.02
CA ARG A 249 -0.41 15.20 35.96
C ARG A 249 -1.88 14.81 36.07
N LEU A 250 -2.31 13.76 35.35
CA LEU A 250 -3.70 13.27 35.39
C LEU A 250 -4.10 12.77 36.78
N ASN A 251 -3.17 12.18 37.53
CA ASN A 251 -3.43 11.75 38.91
C ASN A 251 -3.51 12.94 39.87
N GLN A 252 -2.72 14.00 39.65
CA GLN A 252 -2.71 15.20 40.50
C GLN A 252 -3.97 16.07 40.35
N SER A 253 -4.67 16.00 39.21
CA SER A 253 -5.90 16.76 38.95
C SER A 253 -7.19 16.08 39.45
N THR A 254 -7.08 14.95 40.14
CA THR A 254 -8.22 14.22 40.75
C THR A 254 -8.39 14.48 42.26
N SER A 255 -7.77 15.54 42.77
CA SER A 255 -7.81 15.99 44.18
C SER A 255 -8.60 17.28 44.35
#